data_AF-A0A8I1GG26-F1
#
_entry.id   AF-A0A8I1GG26-F1
#
_cell.length_a   1.000
_cell.length_b   1.000
_cell.length_c   1.000
_cell.angle_alpha   90.00
_cell.angle_beta   90.00
_cell.angle_gamma   90.00
#
_symmetry.space_group_name_H-M   'P 1'
#
loop_
_entity.id
_entity.type
_entity.pdbx_description
1 polymer ?
#
loop_
_entity_poly.entity_id
_entity_poly.type
_entity_poly.pdbx_seq_one_letter_code
_entity_poly.pdbx_strand_id
1 'polypeptide(L)'
;MQKQSRLPPSLPPRGLSRDQAAEYICASPALFDQLVRDGRMPKPVRINTKPVWDRVEIDLYFSALKSEEAAIADDPWSDFDRAA
;
A
#
# COMPACT_ATOMS: atom_id res chain seq x y z
N MET A 1 -25.99 -3.25 2.78
CA MET A 1 -26.32 -3.76 1.43
C MET A 1 -25.00 -4.05 0.72
N GLN A 2 -24.65 -5.31 0.48
CA GLN A 2 -23.46 -5.65 -0.31
C GLN A 2 -23.71 -5.27 -1.77
N LYS A 3 -22.82 -4.48 -2.38
CA LYS A 3 -22.98 -4.00 -3.75
C LYS A 3 -22.61 -5.13 -4.71
N GLN A 4 -23.57 -5.66 -5.46
CA GLN A 4 -23.27 -6.71 -6.44
C GLN A 4 -22.36 -6.14 -7.55
N SER A 5 -21.16 -6.70 -7.66
CA SER A 5 -20.22 -6.38 -8.73
C SER A 5 -20.65 -7.04 -10.03
N ARG A 6 -20.49 -6.33 -11.15
CA ARG A 6 -20.63 -6.89 -12.51
C ARG A 6 -19.31 -7.49 -13.03
N LEU A 7 -18.22 -7.33 -12.28
CA LEU A 7 -16.90 -7.84 -12.64
C LEU A 7 -16.72 -9.28 -12.12
N PRO A 8 -15.90 -10.11 -12.79
CA PRO A 8 -15.52 -11.42 -12.28
C PRO A 8 -14.89 -11.34 -10.88
N PRO A 9 -15.12 -12.32 -9.99
CA PRO A 9 -14.56 -12.31 -8.63
C PRO A 9 -13.04 -12.26 -8.57
N SER A 10 -12.35 -12.71 -9.62
CA SER A 10 -10.88 -12.74 -9.71
C SER A 10 -10.25 -11.41 -10.11
N LEU A 11 -11.05 -10.39 -10.47
CA LEU A 11 -10.53 -9.08 -10.87
C LEU A 11 -10.53 -8.13 -9.65
N PRO A 12 -9.39 -7.94 -8.97
CA PRO A 12 -9.33 -7.02 -7.85
C PRO A 12 -9.60 -5.59 -8.34
N PRO A 13 -10.26 -4.74 -7.52
CA PRO A 13 -10.47 -3.35 -7.88
C PRO A 13 -9.14 -2.64 -8.12
N ARG A 14 -9.06 -1.86 -9.20
CA ARG A 14 -7.89 -1.02 -9.49
C ARG A 14 -7.89 0.24 -8.64
N GLY A 15 -9.05 0.88 -8.50
CA GLY A 15 -9.24 2.07 -7.69
C GLY A 15 -9.72 1.72 -6.29
N LEU A 16 -9.00 2.18 -5.28
CA LEU A 16 -9.30 2.00 -3.86
C LEU A 16 -9.73 3.31 -3.23
N SER A 17 -10.70 3.24 -2.31
CA SER A 17 -10.96 4.35 -1.38
C SER A 17 -9.80 4.51 -0.40
N ARG A 18 -9.80 5.61 0.36
CA ARG A 18 -8.82 5.84 1.44
C ARG A 18 -8.74 4.66 2.42
N ASP A 19 -9.89 4.19 2.89
CA ASP A 19 -9.93 3.12 3.90
C ASP A 19 -9.48 1.79 3.30
N GLN A 20 -9.87 1.50 2.04
CA GLN A 20 -9.42 0.30 1.33
C GLN A 20 -7.91 0.32 1.05
N ALA A 21 -7.37 1.48 0.68
CA ALA A 21 -5.93 1.65 0.44
C ALA A 21 -5.11 1.44 1.71
N ALA A 22 -5.61 1.96 2.85
CA ALA A 22 -4.99 1.74 4.15
C ALA A 22 -5.05 0.27 4.57
N GLU A 23 -6.22 -0.36 4.47
CA GLU A 23 -6.41 -1.79 4.79
C GLU A 23 -5.53 -2.68 3.91
N TYR A 24 -5.39 -2.36 2.62
CA TYR A 24 -4.58 -3.12 1.66
C TYR A 24 -3.11 -3.23 2.07
N ILE A 25 -2.55 -2.20 2.73
CA ILE A 25 -1.18 -2.22 3.27
C ILE A 25 -1.12 -2.46 4.79
N CYS A 26 -2.23 -2.91 5.40
CA CYS A 26 -2.35 -3.16 6.83
C CYS A 26 -2.09 -1.90 7.72
N ALA A 27 -2.52 -0.73 7.26
CA ALA A 27 -2.38 0.54 7.97
C ALA A 27 -3.75 1.08 8.45
N SER A 28 -3.71 1.93 9.48
CA SER A 28 -4.86 2.77 9.80
C SER A 28 -5.02 3.88 8.75
N PRO A 29 -6.24 4.38 8.49
CA PRO A 29 -6.43 5.44 7.51
C PRO A 29 -5.67 6.73 7.85
N ALA A 30 -5.50 7.04 9.14
CA ALA A 30 -4.71 8.18 9.59
C ALA A 30 -3.21 8.01 9.31
N LEU A 31 -2.68 6.81 9.52
CA LEU A 31 -1.30 6.47 9.17
C LEU A 31 -1.10 6.54 7.65
N PHE A 32 -2.04 6.02 6.87
CA PHE A 32 -1.97 6.11 5.41
C PHE A 32 -1.91 7.57 4.94
N ASP A 33 -2.75 8.46 5.49
CA ASP A 33 -2.69 9.90 5.17
C ASP A 33 -1.34 10.53 5.54
N GLN A 34 -0.69 10.06 6.62
CA GLN A 34 0.65 10.49 6.97
C GLN A 34 1.67 10.02 5.94
N LEU A 35 1.64 8.74 5.54
CA LEU A 35 2.54 8.22 4.51
C LEU A 35 2.38 8.95 3.17
N VAL A 36 1.15 9.32 2.79
CA VAL A 36 0.91 10.13 1.58
C VAL A 36 1.48 11.53 1.72
N ARG A 37 1.36 12.17 2.89
CA ARG A 37 1.96 13.49 3.17
C ARG A 37 3.48 13.45 3.16
N ASP A 38 4.05 12.38 3.70
CA ASP A 38 5.49 12.15 3.79
C ASP A 38 6.10 11.71 2.44
N GLY A 39 5.28 11.52 1.40
CA GLY A 39 5.72 11.08 0.07
C GLY A 39 6.05 9.60 -0.04
N ARG A 40 5.81 8.84 1.03
CA ARG A 40 6.02 7.39 1.15
C ARG A 40 4.90 6.57 0.49
N MET A 41 3.78 7.20 0.15
CA MET A 41 2.65 6.62 -0.58
C MET A 41 2.18 7.56 -1.69
N PRO A 42 1.53 7.05 -2.75
CA PRO A 42 1.09 7.87 -3.88
C PRO A 42 -0.03 8.84 -3.48
N LYS A 43 -0.08 9.99 -4.18
CA LYS A 43 -1.18 10.94 -4.05
C LYS A 43 -2.45 10.39 -4.73
N PRO A 44 -3.65 10.67 -4.21
CA PRO A 44 -4.88 10.21 -4.85
C PRO A 44 -5.07 10.82 -6.23
N VAL A 45 -5.63 10.02 -7.14
CA VAL A 45 -6.22 10.49 -8.39
C VAL A 45 -7.62 11.05 -8.08
N ARG A 46 -7.90 12.27 -8.52
CA ARG A 46 -9.23 12.88 -8.38
C ARG A 46 -10.12 12.46 -9.54
N ILE A 47 -11.11 11.61 -9.25
CA ILE A 47 -12.19 11.28 -10.21
C ILE A 47 -13.42 12.08 -9.79
N ASN A 48 -13.65 13.21 -10.48
CA ASN A 48 -14.61 14.24 -10.06
C ASN A 48 -14.36 14.68 -8.61
N THR A 49 -15.27 14.37 -7.70
CA THR A 49 -15.20 14.76 -6.28
C THR A 49 -14.56 13.71 -5.38
N LYS A 50 -14.28 12.50 -5.89
CA LYS A 50 -13.80 11.39 -5.07
C LYS A 50 -12.30 11.17 -5.26
N PRO A 51 -11.50 11.21 -4.18
CA PRO A 51 -10.13 10.73 -4.23
C PRO A 51 -10.13 9.20 -4.33
N VAL A 52 -9.39 8.68 -5.31
CA VAL A 52 -9.21 7.26 -5.55
C VAL A 52 -7.72 6.98 -5.67
N TRP A 53 -7.24 5.93 -5.02
CA TRP A 53 -5.86 5.48 -5.14
C TRP A 53 -5.76 4.30 -6.09
N ASP A 54 -4.75 4.32 -6.96
CA ASP A 54 -4.44 3.19 -7.82
C ASP A 54 -3.68 2.12 -7.02
N ARG A 55 -4.24 0.91 -6.92
CA ARG A 55 -3.64 -0.24 -6.24
C ARG A 55 -2.22 -0.54 -6.72
N VAL A 56 -1.95 -0.44 -8.01
CA VAL A 56 -0.62 -0.75 -8.57
C VAL A 56 0.40 0.33 -8.22
N GLU A 57 -0.02 1.59 -8.14
CA GLU A 57 0.87 2.64 -7.62
C GLU A 57 1.18 2.40 -6.13
N ILE A 58 0.18 2.00 -5.33
CA ILE A 58 0.42 1.61 -3.94
C ILE A 58 1.43 0.46 -3.86
N ASP A 59 1.27 -0.60 -4.67
CA ASP A 59 2.20 -1.74 -4.72
C ASP A 59 3.64 -1.29 -5.03
N LEU A 60 3.82 -0.34 -5.96
CA LEU A 60 5.13 0.20 -6.34
C LEU A 60 5.76 1.00 -5.19
N TYR A 61 5.01 1.93 -4.59
CA TYR A 61 5.50 2.74 -3.47
C TYR A 61 5.81 1.88 -2.24
N PHE A 62 4.92 0.93 -1.91
CA PHE A 62 5.13 0.00 -0.81
C PHE A 62 6.39 -0.85 -1.01
N SER A 63 6.62 -1.32 -2.23
CA SER A 63 7.84 -2.07 -2.56
C SER A 63 9.10 -1.21 -2.42
N ALA A 64 9.02 0.09 -2.74
CA ALA A 64 10.14 1.01 -2.56
C ALA A 64 10.48 1.29 -1.09
N LEU A 65 9.51 1.23 -0.16
CA LEU A 65 9.78 1.40 1.29
C LEU A 65 10.82 0.41 1.80
N LYS A 66 10.79 -0.83 1.29
CA LYS A 66 11.76 -1.87 1.67
C LYS A 66 13.20 -1.49 1.33
N SER A 67 13.41 -0.72 0.26
CA SER A 67 14.75 -0.27 -0.12
C SER A 67 15.30 0.84 0.77
N GLU A 68 14.44 1.68 1.36
CA GLU A 68 14.85 2.67 2.35
C GLU A 68 15.21 2.02 3.69
N GLU A 69 14.44 1.02 4.14
CA GLU A 69 14.76 0.26 5.37
C GLU A 69 16.02 -0.61 5.20
N ALA A 70 16.27 -1.18 4.01
CA ALA A 70 17.48 -1.96 3.73
C ALA A 70 18.77 -1.12 3.79
N ALA A 71 18.69 0.20 3.64
CA ALA A 71 19.83 1.09 3.89
C ALA A 71 20.14 1.28 5.39
N ILE A 72 19.23 0.85 6.28
CA ILE A 72 19.34 0.97 7.74
C ILE A 72 19.58 -0.40 8.42
N ALA A 73 19.44 -1.51 7.69
CA ALA A 73 19.54 -2.85 8.26
C ALA A 73 20.99 -3.36 8.36
N ASP A 74 21.64 -3.08 9.49
CA ASP A 74 22.54 -4.04 10.13
C ASP A 74 21.63 -5.13 10.73
N ASP A 75 21.24 -6.13 9.92
CA ASP A 75 20.24 -7.15 10.29
C ASP A 75 20.81 -8.11 11.37
N PRO A 76 20.32 -8.05 12.62
CA PRO A 76 20.81 -8.90 13.72
C PRO A 76 20.40 -10.37 13.59
N TRP A 77 19.55 -10.72 12.62
CA TRP A 77 19.05 -12.08 12.40
C TRP A 77 19.73 -12.79 11.21
N SER A 78 20.63 -12.10 10.50
CA SER A 78 21.37 -12.65 9.35
C SER A 78 22.32 -13.80 9.71
N ASP A 79 22.72 -13.92 10.98
CA ASP A 79 23.62 -14.97 11.46
C ASP A 79 22.97 -16.36 11.62
N PHE A 80 21.63 -16.46 11.57
CA PHE A 80 20.93 -17.72 11.84
C PHE A 80 21.06 -18.75 10.69
N ASP A 81 21.37 -18.32 9.47
CA ASP A 81 21.53 -19.18 8.28
C ASP A 81 22.94 -19.78 8.13
N ARG A 82 23.89 -19.44 9.01
CA ARG A 82 25.32 -19.79 8.84
C ARG A 82 25.78 -21.06 9.57
N ALA A 83 24.88 -21.75 10.27
CA ALA A 83 25.19 -22.89 11.13
C ALA A 83 24.71 -24.25 10.57
N ALA A 84 24.91 -24.51 9.28
CA ALA A 84 24.66 -25.81 8.63
C ALA A 84 25.96 -26.44 8.10
#